data_AF-M4VRQ1-F1
#
_entry.id   AF-M4VRQ1-F1
#
_cell.length_a   1.000
_cell.length_b   1.000
_cell.length_c   1.000
_cell.angle_alpha   90.00
_cell.angle_beta   90.00
_cell.angle_gamma   90.00
#
_symmetry.space_group_name_H-M   'P 1'
#
loop_
_entity.id
_entity.type
_entity.pdbx_description
1 polymer ?
#
loop_
_entity_poly.entity_id
_entity_poly.type
_entity_poly.pdbx_seq_one_letter_code
_entity_poly.pdbx_strand_id
1 'polypeptide(L)'
;MIDISPLLAQSEPNKKDVPLSKIEVYLDEQQISNLKSILTQSEFGIHILFDNDLISKAFQEACTEEEFFAIENIKKVQEDILTLLQYKTLNDKRNFIHSLSESEQHRIVRAYFYIIENNLRTQQRLPH
;
A
#
# COMPACT_ATOMS: atom_id res chain seq x y z
N MET A 1 -15.91 -45.90 11.81
CA MET A 1 -17.36 -45.59 11.76
C MET A 1 -17.83 -45.46 13.21
N ILE A 2 -18.33 -44.35 13.75
CA ILE A 2 -18.87 -43.08 13.20
C ILE A 2 -18.51 -41.93 14.18
N ASP A 3 -18.35 -40.76 13.57
CA ASP A 3 -18.41 -39.36 14.01
C ASP A 3 -19.15 -39.05 15.34
N ILE A 4 -18.51 -38.24 16.18
CA ILE A 4 -19.19 -37.47 17.22
C ILE A 4 -18.73 -36.01 17.14
N SER A 5 -19.63 -35.20 16.59
CA SER A 5 -19.55 -33.76 16.37
C SER A 5 -19.95 -32.92 17.61
N PRO A 6 -19.09 -32.76 18.64
CA PRO A 6 -19.23 -31.54 19.45
C PRO A 6 -17.94 -30.73 19.59
N LEU A 7 -16.85 -31.05 18.88
CA LEU A 7 -15.58 -30.31 18.99
C LEU A 7 -15.34 -29.26 17.88
N LEU A 8 -16.41 -28.74 17.27
CA LEU A 8 -16.33 -27.65 16.29
C LEU A 8 -17.22 -26.44 16.66
N ALA A 9 -17.66 -26.37 17.91
CA ALA A 9 -18.22 -25.16 18.49
C ALA A 9 -17.13 -24.42 19.26
N GLN A 10 -16.22 -23.76 18.53
CA GLN A 10 -15.43 -22.58 18.92
C GLN A 10 -14.23 -22.43 17.97
N SER A 11 -14.46 -21.81 16.83
CA SER A 11 -13.43 -21.04 16.14
C SER A 11 -14.16 -20.10 15.19
N GLU A 12 -14.73 -19.04 15.75
CA GLU A 12 -14.95 -17.83 14.98
C GLU A 12 -13.61 -17.48 14.31
N PRO A 13 -13.54 -17.28 12.98
CA PRO A 13 -12.35 -16.70 12.38
C PRO A 13 -12.27 -15.26 12.87
N ASN A 14 -11.45 -15.05 13.89
CA ASN A 14 -11.03 -13.75 14.40
C ASN A 14 -10.52 -12.92 13.21
N LYS A 15 -11.27 -11.87 12.84
CA LYS A 15 -10.93 -10.88 11.82
C LYS A 15 -9.78 -9.98 12.31
N LYS A 16 -8.65 -10.57 12.66
CA LYS A 16 -7.39 -9.88 12.95
C LYS A 16 -6.31 -10.70 12.26
N ASP A 17 -5.44 -10.03 11.53
CA ASP A 17 -4.41 -10.60 10.64
C ASP A 17 -4.89 -10.98 9.23
N VAL A 18 -5.28 -9.97 8.44
CA VAL A 18 -4.76 -9.92 7.07
C VAL A 18 -3.54 -9.00 7.11
N PRO A 19 -2.35 -9.52 7.42
CA PRO A 19 -1.15 -8.73 7.25
C PRO A 19 -1.00 -8.49 5.74
N LEU A 20 -0.71 -7.25 5.36
CA LEU A 20 -0.29 -6.89 4.00
C LEU A 20 0.91 -7.72 3.48
N SER A 21 1.51 -8.54 4.34
CA SER A 21 2.61 -9.46 4.06
C SER A 21 2.23 -10.70 3.22
N LYS A 22 0.95 -10.95 2.91
CA LYS A 22 0.51 -12.09 2.06
C LYS A 22 -0.15 -11.68 0.75
N ILE A 23 0.37 -10.65 0.09
CA ILE A 23 0.00 -10.35 -1.30
C ILE A 23 1.26 -10.55 -2.15
N GLU A 24 1.33 -11.69 -2.84
CA GLU A 24 2.41 -11.97 -3.79
C GLU A 24 2.23 -11.08 -5.03
N VAL A 25 2.96 -9.98 -5.08
CA VAL A 25 3.07 -9.13 -6.26
C VAL A 25 4.31 -9.56 -7.04
N TYR A 26 4.12 -10.12 -8.24
CA TYR A 26 5.22 -10.48 -9.14
C TYR A 26 5.72 -9.23 -9.85
N LEU A 27 6.84 -8.68 -9.36
CA LEU A 27 7.56 -7.56 -9.97
C LEU A 27 8.87 -8.06 -10.57
N ASP A 28 9.28 -7.52 -11.72
CA ASP A 28 10.62 -7.77 -12.24
C ASP A 28 11.70 -7.01 -11.43
N GLU A 29 12.97 -7.38 -11.60
CA GLU A 29 14.09 -6.77 -10.86
C GLU A 29 14.19 -5.25 -11.08
N GLN A 30 13.86 -4.79 -12.29
CA GLN A 30 13.94 -3.38 -12.66
C GLN A 30 12.82 -2.57 -11.99
N GLN A 31 11.61 -3.12 -11.91
CA GLN A 31 10.47 -2.56 -11.19
C GLN A 31 10.74 -2.49 -9.69
N ILE A 32 11.30 -3.56 -9.11
CA ILE A 32 11.70 -3.60 -7.70
C ILE A 32 12.75 -2.53 -7.41
N SER A 33 13.80 -2.45 -8.23
CA SER A 33 14.87 -1.47 -8.07
C SER A 33 14.36 -0.03 -8.17
N ASN A 34 13.49 0.25 -9.14
CA ASN A 34 12.87 1.56 -9.32
C ASN A 34 12.01 1.95 -8.11
N LEU A 35 11.13 1.04 -7.66
CA LEU A 35 10.29 1.27 -6.50
C LEU A 35 11.12 1.52 -5.24
N LYS A 36 12.15 0.71 -5.00
CA LYS A 36 13.07 0.90 -3.86
C LYS A 36 13.75 2.25 -3.92
N SER A 37 14.26 2.67 -5.08
CA SER A 37 14.90 3.98 -5.23
C SER A 37 13.95 5.14 -4.89
N ILE A 38 12.69 5.05 -5.32
CA ILE A 38 11.65 6.03 -4.97
C ILE A 38 11.42 6.02 -3.46
N LEU A 39 11.17 4.85 -2.86
CA LEU A 39 10.87 4.72 -1.43
C LEU A 39 12.02 5.21 -0.55
N THR A 40 13.28 4.86 -0.87
CA THR A 40 14.45 5.34 -0.13
C THR A 40 14.58 6.86 -0.15
N GLN A 41 14.33 7.52 -1.29
CA GLN A 41 14.31 8.99 -1.34
C GLN A 41 13.18 9.59 -0.49
N SER A 42 12.07 8.87 -0.41
CA SER A 42 10.87 9.27 0.32
C SER A 42 11.08 9.24 1.83
N GLU A 43 11.93 8.34 2.34
CA GLU A 43 12.35 8.30 3.75
C GLU A 43 13.08 9.59 4.18
N PHE A 44 13.69 10.31 3.24
CA PHE A 44 14.30 11.62 3.46
C PHE A 44 13.34 12.80 3.19
N GLY A 45 12.05 12.54 3.01
CA GLY A 45 11.04 13.56 2.74
C GLY A 45 10.95 14.01 1.28
N ILE A 46 11.60 13.30 0.35
CA ILE A 46 11.55 13.65 -1.08
C ILE A 46 10.41 12.87 -1.75
N HIS A 47 9.24 13.49 -1.85
CA HIS A 47 8.03 12.89 -2.42
C HIS A 47 7.85 13.20 -3.91
N ILE A 48 8.80 12.77 -4.75
CA ILE A 48 8.86 13.16 -6.17
C ILE A 48 7.63 12.80 -7.01
N LEU A 49 6.77 11.88 -6.56
CA LEU A 49 5.59 11.45 -7.32
C LEU A 49 4.37 12.34 -7.14
N PHE A 50 4.35 13.15 -6.07
CA PHE A 50 3.16 13.89 -5.66
C PHE A 50 3.52 15.35 -5.36
N ASP A 51 2.62 16.28 -5.68
CA ASP A 51 2.75 17.64 -5.21
C ASP A 51 2.13 17.81 -3.81
N ASN A 52 2.47 18.92 -3.14
CA ASN A 52 2.01 19.18 -1.78
C ASN A 52 0.49 19.38 -1.69
N ASP A 53 -0.15 19.84 -2.77
CA ASP A 53 -1.60 20.05 -2.81
C ASP A 53 -2.33 18.71 -2.78
N LEU A 54 -1.90 17.77 -3.62
CA LEU A 54 -2.44 16.42 -3.66
C LEU A 54 -2.19 15.67 -2.34
N ILE A 55 -0.99 15.79 -1.76
CA ILE A 55 -0.70 15.18 -0.45
C ILE A 55 -1.65 15.75 0.60
N SER A 56 -1.81 17.08 0.65
CA SER A 56 -2.66 17.73 1.64
C SER A 56 -4.12 17.30 1.50
N LYS A 57 -4.65 17.23 0.28
CA LYS A 57 -6.02 16.77 -0.01
C LYS A 57 -6.23 15.31 0.39
N ALA A 58 -5.27 14.44 0.07
CA ALA A 58 -5.33 13.03 0.42
C ALA A 58 -5.43 12.79 1.94
N PHE A 59 -4.92 13.69 2.77
CA PHE A 59 -4.98 13.58 4.24
C PHE A 59 -5.97 14.54 4.91
N GLN A 60 -6.73 15.32 4.13
CA GLN A 60 -7.73 16.25 4.66
C GLN A 60 -8.92 15.51 5.30
N GLU A 61 -9.34 14.40 4.70
CA GLU A 61 -10.39 13.54 5.25
C GLU A 61 -9.77 12.41 6.08
N ALA A 62 -10.29 12.23 7.30
CA ALA A 62 -9.92 11.09 8.12
C ALA A 62 -10.37 9.79 7.42
N CYS A 63 -9.46 8.85 7.31
CA CYS A 63 -9.74 7.50 6.85
C CYS A 63 -9.05 6.54 7.79
N THR A 64 -9.82 5.58 8.30
CA THR A 64 -9.28 4.62 9.25
C THR A 64 -8.42 3.60 8.50
N GLU A 65 -7.44 3.01 9.20
CA GLU A 65 -6.68 1.89 8.62
C GLU A 65 -7.62 0.75 8.20
N GLU A 66 -8.70 0.50 8.93
CA GLU A 66 -9.68 -0.53 8.64
C GLU A 66 -10.42 -0.27 7.32
N GLU A 67 -10.80 0.97 7.06
CA GLU A 67 -11.39 1.39 5.78
C GLU A 67 -10.39 1.27 4.64
N PHE A 68 -9.15 1.72 4.87
CA PHE A 68 -8.10 1.68 3.86
C PHE A 68 -7.71 0.24 3.49
N PHE A 69 -7.65 -0.67 4.48
CA PHE A 69 -7.33 -2.09 4.30
C PHE A 69 -8.55 -2.98 4.05
N ALA A 70 -9.70 -2.40 3.71
CA ALA A 70 -10.81 -3.18 3.19
C ALA A 70 -10.37 -3.94 1.92
N ILE A 71 -10.82 -5.19 1.76
CA ILE A 71 -10.39 -6.11 0.69
C ILE A 71 -10.50 -5.46 -0.70
N GLU A 72 -11.57 -4.71 -0.95
CA GLU A 72 -11.78 -4.02 -2.23
C GLU A 72 -10.77 -2.89 -2.47
N ASN A 73 -10.42 -2.14 -1.42
CA ASN A 73 -9.44 -1.06 -1.51
C ASN A 73 -8.03 -1.60 -1.72
N ILE A 74 -7.67 -2.70 -1.06
CA ILE A 74 -6.37 -3.36 -1.24
C ILE A 74 -6.15 -3.80 -2.70
N LYS A 75 -7.16 -4.41 -3.33
CA LYS A 75 -7.05 -4.83 -4.73
C LYS A 75 -6.82 -3.65 -5.66
N LYS A 76 -7.57 -2.57 -5.45
CA LYS A 76 -7.42 -1.35 -6.26
C LYS A 76 -6.05 -0.69 -6.05
N VAL A 77 -5.58 -0.59 -4.80
CA VAL A 77 -4.22 -0.12 -4.49
C VAL A 77 -3.17 -0.94 -5.23
N GLN A 78 -3.33 -2.27 -5.25
CA GLN A 78 -2.40 -3.16 -5.93
C GLN A 78 -2.38 -2.89 -7.44
N GLU A 79 -3.55 -2.78 -8.07
CA GLU A 79 -3.68 -2.47 -9.50
C GLU A 79 -3.07 -1.10 -9.83
N ASP A 80 -3.31 -0.08 -9.00
CA ASP A 80 -2.76 1.26 -9.16
C ASP A 80 -1.22 1.24 -9.08
N ILE A 81 -0.65 0.57 -8.07
CA ILE A 81 0.80 0.46 -7.88
C ILE A 81 1.43 -0.32 -9.03
N LEU A 82 0.84 -1.45 -9.44
CA LEU A 82 1.33 -2.25 -10.56
C LEU A 82 1.37 -1.43 -11.86
N THR A 83 0.30 -0.68 -12.12
CA THR A 83 0.21 0.20 -13.29
C THR A 83 1.24 1.33 -13.21
N LEU A 84 1.38 1.97 -12.05
CA LEU A 84 2.42 2.98 -11.80
C LEU A 84 3.84 2.44 -12.10
N LEU A 85 4.11 1.18 -11.76
CA LEU A 85 5.41 0.53 -11.98
C LEU A 85 5.68 0.14 -13.43
N GLN A 86 4.68 0.07 -14.30
CA GLN A 86 4.88 -0.15 -15.73
C GLN A 86 5.53 1.06 -16.42
N TYR A 87 5.33 2.26 -15.87
CA TYR A 87 5.93 3.49 -16.40
C TYR A 87 7.41 3.59 -16.02
N LYS A 88 8.26 3.84 -17.02
CA LYS A 88 9.72 3.90 -16.83
C LYS A 88 10.19 5.26 -16.32
N THR A 89 9.58 6.34 -16.79
CA THR A 89 10.00 7.70 -16.45
C THR A 89 9.17 8.27 -15.30
N LEU A 90 9.77 9.17 -14.52
CA LEU A 90 9.05 9.89 -13.46
C LEU A 90 7.91 10.75 -14.03
N ASN A 91 8.11 11.30 -15.23
CA ASN A 91 7.09 12.11 -15.88
C ASN A 91 5.85 11.28 -16.23
N ASP A 92 6.05 10.08 -16.77
CA ASP A 92 4.93 9.17 -17.10
C ASP A 92 4.21 8.70 -15.84
N LYS A 93 4.95 8.42 -14.76
CA LYS A 93 4.36 8.09 -13.45
C LYS A 93 3.47 9.21 -12.92
N ARG A 94 3.94 10.47 -12.99
CA ARG A 94 3.15 11.64 -12.59
C ARG A 94 1.91 11.82 -13.48
N ASN A 95 2.07 11.70 -14.79
CA ASN A 95 0.95 11.80 -15.74
C ASN A 95 -0.12 10.74 -15.46
N PHE A 96 0.29 9.51 -15.16
CA PHE A 96 -0.62 8.46 -14.74
C PHE A 96 -1.39 8.85 -13.47
N ILE A 97 -0.69 9.29 -12.42
CA ILE A 97 -1.32 9.73 -11.17
C ILE A 97 -2.35 10.85 -11.45
N HIS A 98 -1.99 11.86 -12.23
CA HIS A 98 -2.91 12.95 -12.57
C HIS A 98 -4.09 12.52 -13.47
N SER A 99 -3.98 11.39 -14.16
CA SER A 99 -5.08 10.83 -14.97
C SER A 99 -6.10 10.04 -14.16
N LEU A 100 -5.74 9.63 -12.93
CA LEU A 100 -6.64 8.92 -12.02
C LEU A 100 -7.73 9.86 -11.49
N SER A 101 -8.87 9.31 -11.11
CA SER A 101 -9.89 10.08 -10.39
C SER A 101 -9.40 10.48 -8.99
N GLU A 102 -10.00 11.51 -8.40
CA GLU A 102 -9.56 12.07 -7.12
C GLU A 102 -9.47 11.00 -6.00
N SER A 103 -10.48 10.12 -5.90
CA SER A 103 -10.48 9.02 -4.93
C SER A 103 -9.29 8.06 -5.12
N GLU A 104 -8.91 7.80 -6.37
CA GLU A 104 -7.81 6.91 -6.73
C GLU A 104 -6.46 7.59 -6.47
N GLN A 105 -6.34 8.89 -6.73
CA GLN A 105 -5.17 9.69 -6.37
C GLN A 105 -4.96 9.68 -4.85
N HIS A 106 -6.01 9.89 -4.06
CA HIS A 106 -5.91 9.85 -2.60
C HIS A 106 -5.50 8.45 -2.11
N ARG A 107 -6.06 7.41 -2.71
CA ARG A 107 -5.73 6.02 -2.38
C ARG A 107 -4.26 5.68 -2.63
N ILE A 108 -3.70 6.05 -3.79
CA ILE A 108 -2.30 5.75 -4.11
C ILE A 108 -1.33 6.56 -3.23
N VAL A 109 -1.67 7.82 -2.91
CA VAL A 109 -0.89 8.65 -1.98
C VAL A 109 -0.85 7.99 -0.59
N ARG A 110 -2.01 7.62 -0.05
CA ARG A 110 -2.10 6.95 1.26
C ARG A 110 -1.34 5.63 1.29
N ALA A 111 -1.46 4.81 0.23
CA ALA A 111 -0.71 3.56 0.11
C ALA A 111 0.81 3.80 0.17
N TYR A 112 1.28 4.78 -0.58
CA TYR A 112 2.68 5.16 -0.62
C TYR A 112 3.21 5.61 0.74
N PHE A 113 2.49 6.50 1.43
CA PHE A 113 2.89 6.95 2.77
C PHE A 113 2.82 5.83 3.81
N TYR A 114 1.83 4.94 3.72
CA TYR A 114 1.76 3.77 4.60
C TYR A 114 2.96 2.84 4.42
N ILE A 115 3.39 2.60 3.18
CA ILE A 115 4.59 1.79 2.90
C ILE A 115 5.83 2.45 3.51
N ILE A 116 5.99 3.77 3.37
CA ILE A 116 7.11 4.51 3.95
C ILE A 116 7.08 4.41 5.48
N GLU A 117 5.94 4.67 6.09
CA GLU A 117 5.78 4.63 7.54
C GLU A 117 6.10 3.24 8.11
N ASN A 118 5.61 2.19 7.45
CA ASN A 118 5.90 0.81 7.84
C ASN A 118 7.40 0.49 7.72
N ASN A 119 8.07 0.94 6.66
CA ASN A 119 9.52 0.78 6.51
C ASN A 119 10.28 1.49 7.64
N LEU A 120 9.94 2.75 7.93
CA LEU A 120 10.55 3.54 9.01
C LEU A 120 10.35 2.87 10.38
N ARG A 121 9.14 2.39 10.69
CA ARG A 121 8.84 1.65 11.93
C ARG A 121 9.64 0.35 12.03
N THR A 122 9.84 -0.34 10.92
CA THR A 122 10.63 -1.59 10.87
C THR A 122 12.11 -1.33 11.12
N GLN A 123 12.67 -0.25 10.56
CA GLN A 123 14.07 0.13 10.83
C GLN A 123 14.29 0.59 12.28
N GLN A 124 13.34 1.31 12.87
CA GLN A 124 13.42 1.71 14.28
C GLN A 124 13.34 0.53 15.26
N ARG A 125 12.71 -0.58 14.86
CA ARG A 125 12.56 -1.80 15.67
C ARG A 125 13.77 -2.73 15.61
N LEU A 126 14.85 -2.36 14.92
CA LEU A 126 16.14 -3.04 14.98
C LEU A 126 17.09 -2.30 15.94
N PRO A 127 16.95 -2.45 17.27
CA PRO A 127 18.06 -2.15 18.17
C PRO A 127 19.12 -3.24 18.00
N HIS A 128 20.38 -2.82 17.86
CA HIS A 128 21.56 -3.68 17.97
C HIS A 128 21.62 -4.43 19.30
#